data_AF-A0A9E2LV61-F1
#
_entry.id   AF-A0A9E2LV61-F1
#
_cell.length_a   1.000
_cell.length_b   1.000
_cell.length_c   1.000
_cell.angle_alpha   90.00
_cell.angle_beta   90.00
_cell.angle_gamma   90.00
#
_symmetry.space_group_name_H-M   'P 1'
#
loop_
_entity.id
_entity.type
_entity.pdbx_description
1 polymer ?
#
loop_
_entity_poly.entity_id
_entity_poly.type
_entity_poly.pdbx_seq_one_letter_code
_entity_poly.pdbx_strand_id
1 'polypeptide(L)'
;MIIDIAEYAAVSSIPKHVLRYLNRENIIQDPLCQKDLLCLRFLEQIWGKKEVLRAQLSRLSLKARLRFLRTADIPTKWERYAYSRFYNLETGKKLTMQTVIEEIQTTFCFLLNKQHIKRLHKIRNRAQVAKHREKKRANNEKRSLLQSTNK
;
A
#
# COMPACT_ATOMS: atom_id res chain seq x y z
N MET A 1 1.95 23.25 27.27
CA MET A 1 0.84 22.84 26.38
C MET A 1 1.05 21.37 26.09
N ILE A 2 0.10 20.52 26.48
CA ILE A 2 0.12 19.09 26.15
C ILE A 2 -0.51 18.99 24.76
N ILE A 3 0.21 18.39 23.81
CA ILE A 3 -0.29 18.20 22.43
C ILE A 3 -0.48 16.71 22.22
N ASP A 4 -1.68 16.29 21.84
CA ASP A 4 -1.94 14.90 21.49
C ASP A 4 -1.69 14.61 19.99
N ILE A 5 -1.73 13.33 19.60
CA ILE A 5 -1.54 12.95 18.19
C ILE A 5 -2.63 13.53 17.28
N ALA A 6 -3.86 13.69 17.77
CA ALA A 6 -4.97 14.19 16.97
C ALA A 6 -4.81 15.68 16.64
N GLU A 7 -4.41 16.48 17.62
CA GLU A 7 -4.10 17.90 17.50
C GLU A 7 -2.89 18.12 16.59
N TYR A 8 -1.80 17.37 16.80
CA TYR A 8 -0.63 17.47 15.94
C TYR A 8 -0.95 17.12 14.48
N ALA A 9 -1.71 16.05 14.25
CA ALA A 9 -2.09 15.62 12.90
C ALA A 9 -2.97 16.64 12.15
N ALA A 10 -3.68 17.52 12.86
CA ALA A 10 -4.54 18.53 12.23
C ALA A 10 -3.74 19.65 11.56
N VAL A 11 -2.51 19.91 12.02
CA VAL A 11 -1.63 20.98 11.54
C VAL A 11 -0.39 20.45 10.80
N SER A 12 -0.15 19.14 10.85
CA SER A 12 1.02 18.47 10.27
C SER A 12 0.79 18.00 8.83
N SER A 13 1.85 17.99 8.01
CA SER A 13 1.85 17.29 6.72
C SER A 13 1.91 15.76 6.85
N ILE A 14 2.23 15.24 8.04
CA ILE A 14 2.31 13.81 8.31
C ILE A 14 0.88 13.28 8.57
N PRO A 15 0.41 12.27 7.80
CA PRO A 15 -0.92 11.73 8.00
C PRO A 15 -1.11 11.12 9.40
N LYS A 16 -2.29 11.32 10.01
CA LYS A 16 -2.66 10.78 11.33
C LYS A 16 -2.39 9.27 11.49
N HIS A 17 -2.61 8.48 10.44
CA HIS A 17 -2.38 7.03 10.50
C HIS A 17 -0.89 6.65 10.62
N VAL A 18 0.02 7.49 10.12
CA VAL A 18 1.46 7.32 10.29
C VAL A 18 1.84 7.62 11.74
N LEU A 19 1.34 8.72 12.31
CA LEU A 19 1.60 9.05 13.73
C LEU A 19 1.09 7.94 14.67
N ARG A 20 -0.12 7.41 14.41
CA ARG A 20 -0.64 6.23 15.13
C ARG A 20 0.19 4.98 14.93
N TYR A 21 0.85 4.82 13.78
CA TYR A 21 1.81 3.74 13.59
C TYR A 21 3.05 3.94 14.46
N LEU A 22 3.65 5.14 14.44
CA LEU A 22 4.80 5.46 15.29
C LEU A 22 4.51 5.25 16.77
N ASN A 23 3.33 5.64 17.25
CA ASN A 23 2.92 5.41 18.63
C ASN A 23 2.80 3.91 18.97
N ARG A 24 2.14 3.12 18.12
CA ARG A 24 2.02 1.67 18.34
C ARG A 24 3.37 0.94 18.34
N GLU A 25 4.35 1.46 17.60
CA GLU A 25 5.73 0.97 17.60
C GLU A 25 6.58 1.57 18.73
N ASN A 26 5.98 2.32 19.67
CA ASN A 26 6.64 3.01 20.79
C ASN A 26 7.75 3.98 20.35
N ILE A 27 7.65 4.55 19.15
CA ILE A 27 8.60 5.54 18.61
C ILE A 27 8.29 6.95 19.14
N ILE A 28 7.00 7.25 19.35
CA ILE A 28 6.50 8.51 19.94
C ILE A 28 5.46 8.19 21.01
N GLN A 29 5.25 9.11 21.95
CA GLN A 29 4.21 8.99 22.97
C GLN A 29 2.88 9.60 22.52
N ASP A 30 1.82 9.36 23.28
CA ASP A 30 0.56 10.09 23.17
C ASP A 30 0.02 10.28 24.60
N PRO A 31 0.04 11.50 25.17
CA PRO A 31 0.40 12.77 24.52
C PRO A 31 1.89 12.91 24.15
N LEU A 32 2.18 13.79 23.19
CA LEU A 32 3.52 13.98 22.64
C LEU A 32 4.43 14.72 23.63
N CYS A 33 5.61 14.17 23.89
CA CYS A 33 6.63 14.86 24.68
C CYS A 33 7.47 15.81 23.81
N GLN A 34 8.29 16.65 24.44
CA GLN A 34 9.12 17.63 23.71
C GLN A 34 10.09 16.97 22.72
N LYS A 35 10.62 15.79 23.06
CA LYS A 35 11.49 15.02 22.17
C LYS A 35 10.73 14.54 20.92
N ASP A 36 9.50 14.08 21.08
CA ASP A 36 8.65 13.64 19.98
C ASP A 36 8.37 14.79 19.01
N LEU A 37 8.03 15.97 19.55
CA LEU A 37 7.78 17.18 18.75
C LEU A 37 9.01 17.59 17.93
N LEU A 38 10.21 17.54 18.51
CA LEU A 38 11.45 17.83 17.78
C LEU A 38 11.68 16.84 16.63
N CYS A 39 11.53 15.54 16.90
CA CYS A 39 11.68 14.49 15.90
C CYS A 39 10.63 14.59 14.78
N LEU A 40 9.38 14.89 15.13
CA LEU A 40 8.27 15.00 14.16
C LEU A 40 8.43 16.23 13.28
N ARG A 41 8.87 17.37 13.81
CA ARG A 41 9.22 18.56 13.00
C ARG A 41 10.33 18.28 12.00
N PHE A 42 11.36 17.53 12.41
CA PHE A 42 12.38 17.09 11.46
C PHE A 42 11.80 16.14 10.40
N LEU A 43 10.97 15.18 10.81
CA LEU A 43 10.32 14.25 9.90
C LEU A 43 9.44 14.98 8.86
N GLU A 44 8.73 16.04 9.26
CA GLU A 44 7.94 16.88 8.34
C GLU A 44 8.78 17.51 7.24
N GLN A 45 9.98 18.00 7.55
CA GLN A 45 10.86 18.62 6.56
C GLN A 45 11.28 17.64 5.45
N ILE A 46 11.38 16.36 5.78
CA ILE A 46 11.77 15.30 4.84
C ILE A 46 10.59 14.50 4.30
N TRP A 47 9.39 14.69 4.85
CA TRP A 47 8.21 13.89 4.49
C TRP A 47 7.87 14.08 3.00
N GLY A 48 7.85 12.97 2.26
CA GLY A 48 7.55 13.01 0.82
C GLY A 48 8.68 13.56 -0.08
N LYS A 49 9.86 13.93 0.47
CA LYS A 49 10.98 14.40 -0.35
C LYS A 49 11.51 13.27 -1.22
N LYS A 50 11.50 13.48 -2.55
CA LYS A 50 11.83 12.45 -3.55
C LYS A 50 13.23 11.85 -3.34
N GLU A 51 14.24 12.66 -3.02
CA GLU A 51 15.61 12.17 -2.83
C GLU A 51 15.71 11.20 -1.63
N VAL A 52 15.06 11.54 -0.52
CA VAL A 52 15.02 10.67 0.66
C VAL A 52 14.23 9.39 0.37
N LEU A 53 13.06 9.50 -0.28
CA LEU A 53 12.25 8.35 -0.66
C LEU A 53 12.99 7.40 -1.61
N ARG A 54 13.76 7.92 -2.58
CA ARG A 54 14.57 7.08 -3.49
C ARG A 54 15.61 6.28 -2.72
N ALA A 55 16.31 6.90 -1.78
CA ALA A 55 17.28 6.22 -0.92
C ALA A 55 16.63 5.15 -0.01
N GLN A 56 15.43 5.42 0.51
CA GLN A 56 14.68 4.42 1.29
C GLN A 56 14.24 3.24 0.41
N LEU A 57 13.72 3.50 -0.79
CA LEU A 57 13.25 2.48 -1.71
C LEU A 57 14.38 1.67 -2.35
N SER A 58 15.59 2.23 -2.51
CA SER A 58 16.74 1.52 -3.11
C SER A 58 17.17 0.31 -2.29
N ARG A 59 16.87 0.29 -0.98
CA ARG A 59 17.08 -0.86 -0.09
C ARG A 59 16.18 -2.06 -0.43
N LEU A 60 15.18 -1.89 -1.28
CA LEU A 60 14.26 -2.93 -1.72
C LEU A 60 14.62 -3.41 -3.14
N SER A 61 14.49 -4.73 -3.37
CA SER A 61 14.60 -5.30 -4.71
C SER A 61 13.61 -4.65 -5.67
N LEU A 62 13.89 -4.66 -6.98
CA LEU A 62 12.98 -4.09 -7.98
C LEU A 62 11.56 -4.67 -7.87
N LYS A 63 11.46 -5.99 -7.68
CA LYS A 63 10.18 -6.69 -7.45
C LYS A 63 9.45 -6.15 -6.21
N ALA A 64 10.17 -5.96 -5.10
CA ALA A 64 9.60 -5.42 -3.87
C ALA A 64 9.17 -3.95 -4.02
N ARG A 65 9.96 -3.11 -4.69
CA ARG A 65 9.61 -1.71 -5.02
C ARG A 65 8.32 -1.63 -5.82
N LEU A 66 8.21 -2.39 -6.91
CA LEU A 66 7.01 -2.40 -7.74
C LEU A 66 5.77 -2.87 -6.95
N ARG A 67 5.91 -3.90 -6.12
CA ARG A 67 4.84 -4.37 -5.24
C ARG A 67 4.41 -3.31 -4.22
N PHE A 68 5.38 -2.61 -3.63
CA PHE A 68 5.13 -1.52 -2.68
C PHE A 68 4.35 -0.40 -3.37
N LEU A 69 4.81 0.08 -4.53
CA LEU A 69 4.15 1.15 -5.28
C LEU A 69 2.73 0.79 -5.72
N ARG A 70 2.47 -0.46 -6.14
CA ARG A 70 1.12 -0.91 -6.51
C ARG A 70 0.11 -0.80 -5.36
N THR A 71 0.59 -0.91 -4.12
CA THR A 71 -0.24 -1.02 -2.91
C THR A 71 -0.04 0.14 -1.93
N ALA A 72 0.71 1.19 -2.30
CA ALA A 72 1.10 2.29 -1.42
C ALA A 72 -0.08 3.11 -0.88
N ASP A 73 -1.15 3.22 -1.65
CA ASP A 73 -2.40 3.91 -1.30
C ASP A 73 -3.47 2.95 -0.74
N ILE A 74 -3.13 1.69 -0.51
CA ILE A 74 -4.02 0.69 0.13
C ILE A 74 -3.68 0.65 1.62
N PRO A 75 -4.50 1.23 2.51
CA PRO A 75 -4.10 1.55 3.88
C PRO A 75 -4.03 0.32 4.78
N THR A 76 -4.93 -0.66 4.61
CA THR A 76 -5.04 -1.78 5.56
C THR A 76 -4.27 -3.02 5.08
N LYS A 77 -3.76 -3.78 6.06
CA LYS A 77 -3.01 -5.02 5.79
C LYS A 77 -3.87 -6.05 5.04
N TRP A 78 -5.14 -6.18 5.41
CA TRP A 78 -6.07 -7.13 4.76
C TRP A 78 -6.41 -6.74 3.32
N GLU A 79 -6.54 -5.45 3.01
CA GLU A 79 -6.75 -5.02 1.62
C GLU A 79 -5.50 -5.24 0.76
N ARG A 80 -4.30 -5.02 1.31
CA ARG A 80 -3.04 -5.34 0.62
C ARG A 80 -2.91 -6.85 0.36
N TYR A 81 -3.33 -7.67 1.33
CA TYR A 81 -3.43 -9.12 1.15
C TYR A 81 -4.41 -9.47 0.02
N ALA A 82 -5.63 -8.93 0.06
CA ALA A 82 -6.64 -9.15 -0.98
C ALA A 82 -6.15 -8.75 -2.38
N TYR A 83 -5.50 -7.60 -2.49
CA TYR A 83 -4.88 -7.15 -3.75
C TYR A 83 -3.89 -8.19 -4.26
N SER A 84 -2.99 -8.67 -3.38
CA SER A 84 -2.02 -9.71 -3.72
C SER A 84 -2.69 -11.00 -4.19
N ARG A 85 -3.77 -11.44 -3.53
CA ARG A 85 -4.51 -12.65 -3.93
C ARG A 85 -5.12 -12.53 -5.32
N PHE A 86 -5.79 -11.42 -5.62
CA PHE A 86 -6.37 -11.21 -6.95
C PHE A 86 -5.30 -10.99 -8.04
N TYR A 87 -4.23 -10.26 -7.73
CA TYR A 87 -3.18 -9.92 -8.69
C TYR A 87 -2.37 -11.17 -9.09
N ASN A 88 -2.05 -12.04 -8.12
CA ASN A 88 -1.27 -13.25 -8.34
C ASN A 88 -2.10 -14.48 -8.76
N LEU A 89 -3.41 -14.32 -8.97
CA LEU A 89 -4.25 -15.41 -9.47
C LEU A 89 -3.71 -15.92 -10.80
N GLU A 90 -3.52 -17.24 -10.95
CA GLU A 90 -3.03 -17.83 -12.20
C GLU A 90 -4.04 -17.66 -13.35
N THR A 91 -3.53 -17.66 -14.57
CA THR A 91 -4.38 -17.58 -15.77
C THR A 91 -5.22 -18.86 -15.88
N GLY A 92 -6.53 -18.71 -16.13
CA GLY A 92 -7.47 -19.84 -16.23
C GLY A 92 -8.08 -20.28 -14.90
N LYS A 93 -7.51 -19.89 -13.76
CA LYS A 93 -8.11 -20.12 -12.45
C LYS A 93 -9.17 -19.05 -12.13
N LYS A 94 -10.22 -19.46 -11.43
CA LYS A 94 -11.25 -18.57 -10.88
C LYS A 94 -11.03 -18.44 -9.37
N LEU A 95 -11.12 -17.22 -8.86
CA LEU A 95 -11.12 -16.93 -7.43
C LEU A 95 -12.41 -16.20 -7.10
N THR A 96 -13.25 -16.82 -6.28
CA THR A 96 -14.54 -16.25 -5.90
C THR A 96 -14.35 -15.18 -4.83
N MET A 97 -15.30 -14.26 -4.72
CA MET A 97 -15.31 -13.27 -3.64
C MET A 97 -15.45 -13.95 -2.28
N GLN A 98 -16.30 -14.99 -2.21
CA GLN A 98 -16.58 -15.72 -0.98
C GLN A 98 -15.32 -16.37 -0.41
N THR A 99 -14.53 -17.05 -1.24
CA THR A 99 -13.25 -17.63 -0.84
C THR A 99 -12.30 -16.58 -0.26
N VAL A 100 -12.19 -15.41 -0.90
CA VAL A 100 -11.32 -14.34 -0.39
C VAL A 100 -11.86 -13.72 0.90
N ILE A 101 -13.17 -13.61 1.05
CA ILE A 101 -13.82 -13.17 2.29
C ILE A 101 -13.44 -14.11 3.43
N GLU A 102 -13.61 -15.42 3.25
CA GLU A 102 -13.28 -16.44 4.25
C GLU A 102 -11.78 -16.44 4.60
N GLU A 103 -10.91 -16.36 3.60
CA GLU A 103 -9.46 -16.23 3.81
C GLU A 103 -9.12 -15.00 4.66
N ILE A 104 -9.73 -13.84 4.36
CA ILE A 104 -9.48 -12.59 5.10
C ILE A 104 -9.98 -12.71 6.54
N GLN A 105 -11.21 -13.20 6.72
CA GLN A 105 -11.80 -13.31 8.05
C GLN A 105 -10.99 -14.25 8.95
N THR A 106 -10.49 -15.35 8.38
CA THR A 106 -9.64 -16.32 9.08
C THR A 106 -8.24 -15.75 9.37
N THR A 107 -7.59 -15.13 8.38
CA THR A 107 -6.20 -14.65 8.51
C THR A 107 -6.07 -13.44 9.43
N PHE A 108 -7.09 -12.57 9.45
CA PHE A 108 -7.06 -11.30 10.18
C PHE A 108 -8.00 -11.30 11.40
N CYS A 109 -8.64 -12.42 11.70
CA CYS A 109 -9.50 -12.64 12.87
C CYS A 109 -10.59 -11.58 13.06
N PHE A 110 -11.27 -11.16 11.98
CA PHE A 110 -12.39 -10.22 12.06
C PHE A 110 -13.43 -10.45 10.95
N LEU A 111 -14.69 -10.08 11.21
CA LEU A 111 -15.77 -10.22 10.23
C LEU A 111 -15.84 -9.00 9.28
N LEU A 112 -15.95 -9.28 7.99
CA LEU A 112 -16.14 -8.26 6.96
C LEU A 112 -17.58 -7.76 6.95
N ASN A 113 -17.78 -6.46 7.18
CA ASN A 113 -19.08 -5.82 7.05
C ASN A 113 -19.35 -5.38 5.59
N LYS A 114 -20.54 -4.82 5.33
CA LYS A 114 -20.94 -4.34 4.00
C LYS A 114 -19.95 -3.33 3.41
N GLN A 115 -19.38 -2.43 4.21
CA GLN A 115 -18.39 -1.45 3.72
C GLN A 115 -17.07 -2.13 3.34
N HIS A 116 -16.61 -3.10 4.14
CA HIS A 116 -15.42 -3.89 3.82
C HIS A 116 -15.61 -4.69 2.53
N ILE A 117 -16.78 -5.29 2.32
CA ILE A 117 -17.10 -6.02 1.09
C ILE A 117 -17.06 -5.07 -0.13
N LYS A 118 -17.65 -3.87 -0.03
CA LYS A 118 -17.55 -2.85 -1.09
C LYS A 118 -16.10 -2.48 -1.41
N ARG A 119 -15.25 -2.31 -0.38
CA ARG A 119 -13.81 -2.05 -0.57
C ARG A 119 -13.11 -3.23 -1.24
N LEU A 120 -13.44 -4.46 -0.87
CA LEU A 120 -12.87 -5.67 -1.46
C LEU A 120 -13.16 -5.77 -2.98
N HIS A 121 -14.37 -5.41 -3.42
CA HIS A 121 -14.68 -5.32 -4.85
C HIS A 121 -13.81 -4.29 -5.59
N LYS A 122 -13.59 -3.11 -4.99
CA LYS A 122 -12.69 -2.08 -5.56
C LYS A 122 -11.26 -2.61 -5.69
N ILE A 123 -10.77 -3.31 -4.66
CA ILE A 123 -9.45 -3.94 -4.68
C ILE A 123 -9.34 -4.99 -5.79
N ARG A 124 -10.36 -5.84 -5.96
CA ARG A 124 -10.41 -6.82 -7.05
C ARG A 124 -10.29 -6.15 -8.42
N ASN A 125 -11.14 -5.16 -8.69
CA ASN A 125 -11.14 -4.45 -9.97
C ASN A 125 -9.77 -3.79 -10.23
N ARG A 126 -9.19 -3.17 -9.21
CA ARG A 126 -7.87 -2.56 -9.31
C ARG A 126 -6.77 -3.57 -9.66
N ALA A 127 -6.76 -4.74 -9.01
CA ALA A 127 -5.81 -5.81 -9.29
C ALA A 127 -5.96 -6.34 -10.73
N GLN A 128 -7.20 -6.53 -11.18
CA GLN A 128 -7.50 -6.98 -12.55
C GLN A 128 -7.04 -5.95 -13.60
N VAL A 129 -7.32 -4.66 -13.39
CA VAL A 129 -6.87 -3.58 -14.29
C VAL A 129 -5.35 -3.51 -14.34
N ALA A 130 -4.67 -3.61 -13.19
CA ALA A 130 -3.21 -3.61 -13.15
C ALA A 130 -2.62 -4.78 -13.96
N LYS A 131 -3.13 -5.99 -13.75
CA LYS A 131 -2.70 -7.20 -14.47
C LYS A 131 -2.97 -7.10 -15.97
N HIS A 132 -4.14 -6.57 -16.36
CA HIS A 132 -4.48 -6.34 -17.76
C HIS A 132 -3.52 -5.36 -18.45
N ARG A 133 -3.19 -4.24 -17.78
CA ARG A 133 -2.24 -3.24 -18.31
C ARG A 133 -0.85 -3.84 -18.51
N GLU A 134 -0.39 -4.68 -17.60
CA GLU A 134 0.90 -5.37 -17.73
C GLU A 134 0.91 -6.37 -18.87
N LYS A 135 -0.15 -7.18 -19.01
CA LYS A 135 -0.30 -8.09 -20.15
C LYS A 135 -0.29 -7.34 -21.49
N LYS A 136 -1.00 -6.20 -21.56
CA LYS A 136 -1.03 -5.35 -22.76
C LYS A 136 0.36 -4.80 -23.10
N ARG A 137 1.11 -4.32 -22.10
CA ARG A 137 2.49 -3.82 -22.29
C ARG A 137 3.42 -4.94 -22.79
N ALA A 138 3.41 -6.10 -22.14
CA ALA A 138 4.22 -7.25 -22.55
C ALA A 138 3.89 -7.73 -23.98
N ASN A 139 2.62 -7.71 -24.37
CA ASN A 139 2.23 -8.06 -25.74
C ASN A 139 2.71 -7.03 -26.78
N ASN A 140 2.67 -5.74 -26.43
CA ASN A 140 3.18 -4.67 -27.30
C ASN A 140 4.70 -4.76 -27.47
N GLU A 141 5.43 -5.01 -26.38
CA GLU A 141 6.89 -5.22 -26.42
C GLU A 141 7.26 -6.42 -27.29
N LYS A 142 6.57 -7.56 -27.14
CA LYS A 142 6.76 -8.74 -28.01
C LYS A 142 6.52 -8.43 -29.49
N ARG A 143 5.45 -7.69 -29.82
CA ARG A 143 5.15 -7.29 -31.20
C ARG A 143 6.24 -6.39 -31.79
N SER A 144 6.74 -5.43 -31.00
CA SER A 144 7.83 -4.53 -31.42
C SER A 144 9.12 -5.31 -31.73
N LEU A 145 9.49 -6.26 -30.87
CA LEU A 145 10.66 -7.11 -31.09
C LEU A 145 10.56 -7.95 -32.37
N LEU A 146 9.40 -8.57 -32.62
CA LEU A 146 9.14 -9.36 -33.83
C LEU A 146 9.21 -8.54 -35.13
N GLN A 147 8.84 -7.25 -35.08
CA GLN A 147 8.93 -6.35 -36.24
C GLN A 147 10.37 -5.87 -36.49
N SER A 148 11.21 -5.80 -35.45
CA SER A 148 12.61 -5.40 -35.58
C SER A 148 13.54 -6.51 -36.08
N THR A 149 13.17 -7.79 -35.93
CA THR A 149 13.96 -8.94 -36.40
C THR A 149 13.70 -9.31 -37.86
N ASN A 150 12.65 -8.74 -38.48
CA ASN A 150 12.29 -8.96 -39.88
C ASN A 150 12.79 -7.82 -40.81
N LYS A 151 13.76 -7.02 -40.34
CA LYS A 151 14.53 -6.04 -41.12
C LYS A 151 15.98 -6.45 -41.14
#